data_AF-A0A7Y6Z5J3-F1
#
_entry.id   AF-A0A7Y6Z5J3-F1
#
_cell.length_a   1.000
_cell.length_b   1.000
_cell.length_c   1.000
_cell.angle_alpha   90.00
_cell.angle_beta   90.00
_cell.angle_gamma   90.00
#
_symmetry.space_group_name_H-M   'P 1'
#
loop_
_entity.id
_entity.type
_entity.pdbx_description
1 polymer ?
#
loop_
_entity_poly.entity_id
_entity_poly.type
_entity_poly.pdbx_seq_one_letter_code
_entity_poly.pdbx_strand_id
1 'polypeptide(L)'
;MLMDILGIVIGFMAIMLLFSLLVTALVHGTQASLNLRFKNLQSALTQFFKDMDFVEYHITKVLLDKIERRYPNGLYATALPLNIPGNKIKMTSIGQQELITIINNTKDISLEQKEQLKLKVLEHFDALEEFMSQRFKQWMHQISILVAFMICFVFQLNCFALLDKLNYDSAFRHQANLVTEQLQSQPPTIKELTETPISEIQPSLQALQFEITPESWPNYYFSLQFSSLSHWLGIIFSSILISLGAPFWFNRLKDVASLRDKFSKA
;
A
#
# COMPACT_ATOMS: atom_id res chain seq x y z
N MET A 1 -23.81 -5.15 24.40
CA MET A 1 -23.50 -6.22 23.43
C MET A 1 -23.42 -5.71 22.00
N LEU A 2 -24.50 -5.25 21.36
CA LEU A 2 -24.45 -4.78 19.95
C LEU A 2 -23.53 -3.56 19.77
N MET A 3 -23.61 -2.59 20.68
CA MET A 3 -22.76 -1.39 20.64
C MET A 3 -21.27 -1.71 20.87
N ASP A 4 -20.98 -2.73 21.68
CA ASP A 4 -19.61 -3.20 21.95
C ASP A 4 -19.00 -3.88 20.73
N ILE A 5 -19.76 -4.79 20.09
CA ILE A 5 -19.37 -5.45 18.84
C ILE A 5 -19.10 -4.41 17.76
N LEU A 6 -19.94 -3.37 17.66
CA LEU A 6 -19.76 -2.30 16.68
C LEU A 6 -18.49 -1.50 16.95
N GLY A 7 -18.13 -1.27 18.23
CA GLY A 7 -16.86 -0.67 18.63
C GLY A 7 -15.65 -1.50 18.21
N ILE A 8 -15.69 -2.81 18.42
CA ILE A 8 -14.64 -3.77 18.01
C ILE A 8 -14.45 -3.72 16.49
N VAL A 9 -15.55 -3.80 15.73
CA VAL A 9 -15.51 -3.76 14.25
C VAL A 9 -14.95 -2.44 13.74
N ILE A 10 -15.33 -1.30 14.36
CA ILE A 10 -14.78 0.02 14.02
C ILE A 10 -13.27 0.07 14.30
N GLY A 11 -12.82 -0.42 15.45
CA GLY A 11 -11.40 -0.47 15.80
C GLY A 11 -10.59 -1.33 14.83
N PHE A 12 -11.11 -2.51 14.49
CA PHE A 12 -10.52 -3.37 13.48
C PHE A 12 -10.41 -2.68 12.11
N MET A 13 -11.51 -2.10 11.61
CA MET A 13 -11.52 -1.38 10.33
C MET A 13 -10.56 -0.19 10.30
N ALA A 14 -10.42 0.53 11.42
CA ALA A 14 -9.51 1.66 11.54
C ALA A 14 -8.03 1.21 11.46
N ILE A 15 -7.67 0.12 12.14
CA ILE A 15 -6.31 -0.46 12.06
C ILE A 15 -6.02 -0.94 10.63
N MET A 16 -6.96 -1.63 9.99
CA MET A 16 -6.80 -2.09 8.61
C MET A 16 -6.65 -0.93 7.63
N LEU A 17 -7.42 0.15 7.82
CA LEU A 17 -7.30 1.37 7.02
C LEU A 17 -5.92 2.02 7.15
N LEU A 18 -5.38 2.10 8.37
CA LEU A 18 -4.05 2.66 8.62
C LEU A 18 -2.98 1.88 7.85
N PHE A 19 -2.98 0.55 7.93
CA PHE A 19 -2.02 -0.27 7.20
C PHE A 19 -2.21 -0.22 5.68
N SER A 20 -3.45 -0.17 5.19
CA SER A 20 -3.72 0.03 3.77
C SER A 20 -3.23 1.38 3.24
N LEU A 21 -3.33 2.46 4.03
CA LEU A 21 -2.75 3.75 3.68
C LEU A 21 -1.22 3.68 3.65
N LEU A 22 -0.61 3.02 4.64
CA LEU A 22 0.83 2.86 4.70
C LEU A 22 1.37 2.06 3.50
N VAL A 23 0.74 0.94 3.15
CA VAL A 23 1.09 0.16 1.96
C VAL A 23 0.94 1.01 0.70
N THR A 24 -0.17 1.74 0.56
CA THR A 24 -0.41 2.62 -0.60
C THR A 24 0.70 3.67 -0.73
N ALA A 25 1.10 4.30 0.37
CA ALA A 25 2.19 5.26 0.40
C ALA A 25 3.54 4.63 -0.01
N LEU A 26 3.85 3.42 0.47
CA LEU A 26 5.08 2.72 0.08
C LEU A 26 5.08 2.28 -1.38
N VAL A 27 3.95 1.82 -1.92
CA VAL A 27 3.81 1.45 -3.34
C VAL A 27 4.07 2.69 -4.22
N HIS A 28 3.48 3.83 -3.87
CA HIS A 28 3.74 5.09 -4.58
C HIS A 28 5.19 5.58 -4.42
N GLY A 29 5.77 5.44 -3.22
CA GLY A 29 7.18 5.75 -2.97
C GLY A 29 8.13 4.88 -3.79
N THR A 30 7.85 3.58 -3.88
CA THR A 30 8.60 2.62 -4.69
C THR A 30 8.48 2.96 -6.18
N GLN A 31 7.29 3.30 -6.66
CA GLN A 31 7.05 3.74 -8.02
C GLN A 31 7.88 4.98 -8.38
N ALA A 32 7.93 5.97 -7.49
CA ALA A 32 8.66 7.21 -7.69
C ALA A 32 10.18 6.98 -7.69
N SER A 33 10.70 6.23 -6.71
CA SER A 33 12.13 5.96 -6.57
C SER A 33 12.70 5.14 -7.75
N LEU A 34 11.98 4.10 -8.18
CA LEU A 34 12.46 3.18 -9.21
C LEU A 34 12.10 3.60 -10.66
N ASN A 35 11.43 4.75 -10.85
CA ASN A 35 10.96 5.25 -12.16
C ASN A 35 10.24 4.15 -12.97
N LEU A 36 9.41 3.33 -12.31
CA LEU A 36 8.81 2.13 -12.91
C LEU A 36 7.96 2.44 -14.15
N ARG A 37 7.36 3.62 -14.21
CA ARG A 37 6.62 4.11 -15.39
C ARG A 37 7.51 4.20 -16.63
N PHE A 38 8.70 4.77 -16.48
CA PHE A 38 9.67 4.89 -17.58
C PHE A 38 10.17 3.51 -18.04
N LYS A 39 10.45 2.59 -17.10
CA LYS A 39 10.84 1.21 -17.43
C LYS A 39 9.73 0.45 -18.17
N ASN A 40 8.47 0.63 -17.76
CA ASN A 40 7.32 0.04 -18.43
C ASN A 40 7.18 0.55 -19.87
N LEU A 41 7.28 1.87 -20.06
CA LEU A 41 7.28 2.52 -21.36
C LEU A 41 8.39 1.98 -22.28
N GLN A 42 9.62 1.89 -21.77
CA GLN A 42 10.76 1.34 -22.51
C GLN A 42 10.52 -0.12 -22.94
N SER A 43 10.01 -0.95 -22.03
CA SER A 43 9.69 -2.35 -22.31
C SER A 43 8.56 -2.49 -23.34
N ALA A 44 7.52 -1.67 -23.25
CA ALA A 44 6.39 -1.72 -24.17
C ALA A 44 6.79 -1.24 -25.58
N LEU A 45 7.58 -0.16 -25.67
CA LEU A 45 8.11 0.30 -26.94
C LEU A 45 9.07 -0.72 -27.56
N THR A 46 9.89 -1.39 -26.76
CA THR A 46 10.76 -2.47 -27.27
C THR A 46 9.94 -3.59 -27.88
N GLN A 47 8.86 -4.00 -27.22
CA GLN A 47 7.97 -5.04 -27.74
C GLN A 47 7.28 -4.57 -29.03
N PHE A 48 6.74 -3.36 -29.03
CA PHE A 48 6.08 -2.76 -30.19
C PHE A 48 6.99 -2.67 -31.42
N PHE A 49 8.24 -2.24 -31.23
CA PHE A 49 9.21 -2.20 -32.33
C PHE A 49 9.69 -3.59 -32.76
N LYS A 50 9.74 -4.57 -31.83
CA LYS A 50 10.10 -5.95 -32.17
C LYS A 50 9.02 -6.64 -33.00
N ASP A 51 7.75 -6.32 -32.77
CA ASP A 51 6.63 -6.83 -33.56
C ASP A 51 6.61 -6.25 -34.99
N MET A 52 7.46 -5.25 -35.27
CA MET A 52 7.72 -4.77 -36.62
C MET A 52 8.91 -5.52 -37.22
N ASP A 53 8.63 -6.57 -38.01
CA ASP A 53 9.62 -7.42 -38.71
C ASP A 53 10.70 -6.66 -39.51
N PHE A 54 10.46 -5.38 -39.80
CA PHE A 54 11.33 -4.52 -40.60
C PHE A 54 12.31 -3.66 -39.78
N VAL A 55 12.15 -3.60 -38.45
CA VAL A 55 13.02 -2.78 -37.59
C VAL A 55 14.17 -3.63 -37.08
N GLU A 56 15.36 -3.42 -37.64
CA GLU A 56 16.58 -4.08 -37.18
C GLU A 56 16.82 -3.78 -35.69
N TYR A 57 17.30 -4.78 -34.94
CA TYR A 57 17.55 -4.68 -33.49
C TYR A 57 18.41 -3.45 -33.11
N HIS A 58 19.30 -3.03 -34.01
CA HIS A 58 20.10 -1.83 -33.88
C HIS A 58 19.26 -0.54 -33.82
N ILE A 59 18.25 -0.41 -34.68
CA ILE A 59 17.37 0.77 -34.77
C ILE A 59 16.50 0.89 -33.51
N THR A 60 15.96 -0.22 -33.01
CA THR A 60 15.20 -0.24 -31.74
C THR A 60 16.06 0.27 -30.58
N LYS A 61 17.33 -0.15 -30.51
CA LYS A 61 18.26 0.27 -29.46
C LYS A 61 18.63 1.75 -29.55
N VAL A 62 18.83 2.27 -30.77
CA VAL A 62 19.10 3.71 -30.99
C VAL A 62 17.90 4.58 -30.63
N LEU A 63 16.68 4.15 -30.98
CA LEU A 63 15.45 4.84 -30.58
C LEU A 63 15.25 4.81 -29.06
N LEU A 64 15.50 3.67 -28.42
CA LEU A 64 15.44 3.53 -26.97
C LEU A 64 16.47 4.40 -26.25
N ASP A 65 17.73 4.42 -26.70
CA ASP A 65 18.78 5.25 -26.12
C ASP A 65 18.47 6.75 -26.27
N LYS A 66 17.82 7.15 -27.38
CA LYS A 66 17.30 8.52 -27.53
C LYS A 66 16.13 8.82 -26.62
N ILE A 67 15.21 7.88 -26.42
CA ILE A 67 14.10 8.03 -25.46
C ILE A 67 14.65 8.13 -24.03
N GLU A 68 15.69 7.37 -23.70
CA GLU A 68 16.33 7.38 -22.38
C GLU A 68 17.11 8.66 -22.10
N ARG A 69 17.82 9.20 -23.11
CA ARG A 69 18.59 10.45 -22.98
C ARG A 69 17.72 11.70 -23.12
N ARG A 70 16.48 11.59 -23.58
CA ARG A 70 15.56 12.72 -23.73
C ARG A 70 14.79 12.94 -22.44
N TYR A 71 15.29 13.87 -21.64
CA TYR A 71 14.48 14.51 -20.62
C TYR A 71 13.43 15.36 -21.34
N PRO A 72 12.12 15.18 -21.08
CA PRO A 72 11.11 16.07 -21.63
C PRO A 72 11.46 17.50 -21.24
N ASN A 73 11.54 18.40 -22.23
CA ASN A 73 11.82 19.80 -21.99
C ASN A 73 10.72 20.38 -21.09
N GLY A 74 11.08 20.82 -19.87
CA GLY A 74 10.18 21.59 -19.00
C GLY A 74 9.60 20.86 -17.78
N LEU A 75 9.82 19.55 -17.60
CA LEU A 75 9.34 18.84 -16.41
C LEU A 75 10.42 18.78 -15.33
N TYR A 76 10.37 19.77 -14.44
CA TYR A 76 11.24 19.88 -13.28
C TYR A 76 10.54 19.31 -12.04
N ALA A 77 11.28 18.63 -11.16
CA ALA A 77 10.80 18.11 -9.89
C ALA A 77 10.42 19.24 -8.90
N THR A 78 10.86 20.46 -9.21
CA THR A 78 10.59 21.68 -8.46
C THR A 78 9.97 22.72 -9.39
N ALA A 79 9.28 23.72 -8.83
CA ALA A 79 8.72 24.84 -9.58
C ALA A 79 9.80 25.71 -10.27
N LEU A 80 11.08 25.44 -10.02
CA LEU A 80 12.21 26.18 -10.54
C LEU A 80 12.90 25.37 -11.65
N PRO A 81 13.09 25.95 -12.85
CA PRO A 81 13.74 25.29 -13.99
C PRO A 81 15.28 25.28 -13.85
N LEU A 82 15.78 24.78 -12.71
CA LEU A 82 17.22 24.71 -12.45
C LEU A 82 17.79 23.43 -13.05
N ASN A 83 18.88 23.55 -13.82
CA ASN A 83 19.57 22.42 -14.45
C ASN A 83 20.49 21.69 -13.45
N ILE A 84 19.90 21.16 -12.37
CA ILE A 84 20.60 20.44 -11.29
C ILE A 84 20.40 18.93 -11.50
N PRO A 85 21.42 18.08 -11.28
CA PRO A 85 21.26 16.62 -11.26
C PRO A 85 20.16 16.22 -10.27
N GLY A 86 19.13 15.51 -10.76
CA GLY A 86 17.96 15.12 -9.97
C GLY A 86 16.74 16.06 -10.07
N ASN A 87 16.88 17.27 -10.62
CA ASN A 87 15.73 18.17 -10.83
C ASN A 87 14.97 17.86 -12.13
N LYS A 88 15.54 17.08 -13.07
CA LYS A 88 14.84 16.67 -14.31
C LYS A 88 14.06 15.38 -14.07
N ILE A 89 12.76 15.42 -14.32
CA ILE A 89 11.91 14.23 -14.23
C ILE A 89 12.10 13.39 -15.50
N LYS A 90 12.23 12.07 -15.34
CA LYS A 90 12.26 11.14 -16.49
C LYS A 90 10.88 11.06 -17.14
N MET A 91 10.85 10.84 -18.46
CA MET A 91 9.60 10.76 -19.21
C MET A 91 8.72 9.61 -18.70
N THR A 92 7.48 9.89 -18.27
CA THR A 92 6.57 8.86 -17.74
C THR A 92 5.49 8.42 -18.73
N SER A 93 5.39 9.12 -19.86
CA SER A 93 4.44 8.90 -20.96
C SER A 93 5.04 9.47 -22.25
N ILE A 94 4.73 8.88 -23.40
CA ILE A 94 5.09 9.42 -24.71
C ILE A 94 3.80 9.55 -25.51
N GLY A 95 3.54 10.75 -26.05
CA GLY A 95 2.43 10.96 -26.97
C GLY A 95 2.76 10.51 -28.40
N GLN A 96 1.73 10.23 -29.20
CA GLN A 96 1.88 9.81 -30.60
C GLN A 96 2.74 10.78 -31.42
N GLN A 97 2.48 12.09 -31.31
CA GLN A 97 3.24 13.13 -32.02
C GLN A 97 4.71 13.23 -31.56
N GLU A 98 4.97 12.98 -30.27
CA GLU A 98 6.32 12.94 -29.74
C GLU A 98 7.09 11.73 -30.28
N LEU A 99 6.45 10.56 -30.36
CA LEU A 99 7.04 9.36 -30.93
C LEU A 99 7.42 9.56 -32.41
N ILE A 100 6.52 10.16 -33.20
CA ILE A 100 6.78 10.52 -34.61
C ILE A 100 7.95 11.51 -34.72
N THR A 101 8.02 12.49 -33.82
CA THR A 101 9.11 13.47 -33.78
C THR A 101 10.46 12.82 -33.45
N ILE A 102 10.47 11.79 -32.59
CA ILE A 102 11.66 11.01 -32.24
C ILE A 102 12.15 10.20 -33.45
N ILE A 103 11.22 9.57 -34.18
CA ILE A 103 11.51 8.81 -35.41
C ILE A 103 12.13 9.72 -36.47
N ASN A 104 11.52 10.88 -36.73
CA ASN A 104 11.99 11.83 -37.74
C ASN A 104 13.40 12.38 -37.45
N ASN A 105 13.69 12.68 -36.18
CA ASN A 105 14.99 13.19 -35.72
C ASN A 105 16.08 12.11 -35.60
N THR A 106 15.80 10.86 -35.98
CA THR A 106 16.79 9.78 -35.96
C THR A 106 17.54 9.71 -37.29
N LYS A 107 18.82 10.08 -37.26
CA LYS A 107 19.67 10.19 -38.46
C LYS A 107 20.08 8.84 -39.06
N ASP A 108 20.08 7.78 -38.26
CA ASP A 108 20.48 6.42 -38.67
C ASP A 108 19.37 5.57 -39.33
N ILE A 109 18.21 6.18 -39.63
CA ILE A 109 17.08 5.47 -40.26
C ILE A 109 16.89 6.00 -41.68
N SER A 110 16.78 5.11 -42.67
CA SER A 110 16.52 5.48 -44.07
C SER A 110 15.14 6.16 -44.21
N LEU A 111 15.00 7.08 -45.18
CA LEU A 111 13.81 7.92 -45.36
C LEU A 111 12.52 7.07 -45.51
N GLU A 112 12.61 5.97 -46.25
CA GLU A 112 11.52 5.03 -46.49
C GLU A 112 11.08 4.31 -45.20
N GLN A 113 12.04 3.92 -44.36
CA GLN A 113 11.76 3.26 -43.08
C GLN A 113 11.10 4.22 -42.08
N LYS A 114 11.43 5.51 -42.12
CA LYS A 114 10.78 6.54 -41.30
C LYS A 114 9.31 6.73 -41.67
N GLU A 115 9.00 6.76 -42.97
CA GLU A 115 7.62 6.93 -43.43
C GLU A 115 6.76 5.71 -43.09
N GLN A 116 7.27 4.50 -43.32
CA GLN A 116 6.58 3.27 -42.92
C GLN A 116 6.37 3.20 -41.40
N LEU A 117 7.39 3.54 -40.61
CA LEU A 117 7.28 3.54 -39.14
C LEU A 117 6.28 4.59 -38.65
N LYS A 118 6.23 5.77 -39.28
CA LYS A 118 5.24 6.81 -38.97
C LYS A 118 3.81 6.35 -39.26
N LEU A 119 3.56 5.75 -40.42
CA LEU A 119 2.23 5.26 -40.78
C LEU A 119 1.78 4.14 -39.83
N LYS A 120 2.67 3.20 -39.52
CA LYS A 120 2.41 2.10 -38.58
C LYS A 120 2.16 2.60 -37.15
N VAL A 121 2.92 3.60 -36.69
CA VAL A 121 2.68 4.27 -35.40
C VAL A 121 1.33 4.96 -35.41
N LEU A 122 0.96 5.68 -36.48
CA LEU A 122 -0.36 6.32 -36.57
C LEU A 122 -1.50 5.31 -36.47
N GLU A 123 -1.33 4.12 -37.06
CA GLU A 123 -2.33 3.05 -37.09
C GLU A 123 -2.42 2.26 -35.78
N HIS A 124 -1.30 1.97 -35.11
CA HIS A 124 -1.24 1.04 -33.98
C HIS A 124 -0.90 1.69 -32.63
N PHE A 125 -0.82 3.02 -32.54
CA PHE A 125 -0.51 3.70 -31.28
C PHE A 125 -1.58 3.48 -30.20
N ASP A 126 -2.85 3.44 -30.56
CA ASP A 126 -3.93 3.25 -29.57
C ASP A 126 -3.81 1.89 -28.87
N ALA A 127 -3.49 0.84 -29.64
CA ALA A 127 -3.22 -0.49 -29.09
C ALA A 127 -1.97 -0.50 -28.21
N LEU A 128 -0.95 0.26 -28.58
CA LEU A 128 0.27 0.43 -27.77
C LEU A 128 -0.03 1.15 -26.45
N GLU A 129 -0.82 2.22 -26.48
CA GLU A 129 -1.24 2.97 -25.28
C GLU A 129 -2.04 2.08 -24.34
N GLU A 130 -3.01 1.34 -24.87
CA GLU A 130 -3.82 0.40 -24.10
C GLU A 130 -2.96 -0.68 -23.45
N PHE A 131 -2.05 -1.29 -24.22
CA PHE A 131 -1.10 -2.29 -23.72
C PHE A 131 -0.20 -1.72 -22.61
N MET A 132 0.34 -0.51 -22.80
CA MET A 132 1.17 0.17 -21.80
C MET A 132 0.40 0.41 -20.49
N SER A 133 -0.84 0.89 -20.60
CA SER A 133 -1.71 1.20 -19.47
C SER A 133 -2.11 -0.07 -18.71
N GLN A 134 -2.53 -1.12 -19.42
CA GLN A 134 -2.95 -2.38 -18.83
C GLN A 134 -1.80 -3.07 -18.11
N ARG A 135 -0.63 -3.18 -18.75
CA ARG A 135 0.58 -3.78 -18.16
C ARG A 135 1.00 -3.04 -16.90
N PHE A 136 0.99 -1.72 -16.92
CA PHE A 136 1.32 -0.90 -15.75
C PHE A 136 0.36 -1.14 -14.59
N LYS A 137 -0.95 -1.19 -14.85
CA LYS A 137 -1.96 -1.49 -13.82
C LYS A 137 -1.73 -2.86 -13.17
N GLN A 138 -1.49 -3.89 -13.98
CA GLN A 138 -1.22 -5.25 -13.50
C GLN A 138 0.06 -5.32 -12.67
N TRP A 139 1.16 -4.72 -13.14
CA TRP A 139 2.42 -4.64 -12.42
C TRP A 139 2.27 -3.91 -11.08
N MET A 140 1.53 -2.79 -11.06
CA MET A 140 1.31 -2.03 -9.84
C MET A 140 0.53 -2.85 -8.80
N HIS A 141 -0.45 -3.63 -9.26
CA HIS A 141 -1.19 -4.53 -8.37
C HIS A 141 -0.31 -5.62 -7.77
N GLN A 142 0.57 -6.24 -8.57
CA GLN A 142 1.53 -7.25 -8.07
C GLN A 142 2.50 -6.67 -7.04
N ILE A 143 3.04 -5.47 -7.30
CA ILE A 143 3.90 -4.77 -6.34
C ILE A 143 3.13 -4.46 -5.05
N SER A 144 1.87 -4.03 -5.16
CA SER A 144 1.04 -3.76 -3.99
C SER A 144 0.82 -5.00 -3.13
N ILE A 145 0.54 -6.15 -3.74
CA ILE A 145 0.38 -7.42 -3.00
C ILE A 145 1.68 -7.80 -2.30
N LEU A 146 2.82 -7.68 -2.99
CA LEU A 146 4.12 -8.01 -2.43
C LEU A 146 4.47 -7.10 -1.25
N VAL A 147 4.27 -5.78 -1.39
CA VAL A 147 4.53 -4.81 -0.32
C VAL A 147 3.60 -5.02 0.86
N ALA A 148 2.31 -5.31 0.62
CA ALA A 148 1.37 -5.66 1.68
C ALA A 148 1.82 -6.92 2.44
N PHE A 149 2.22 -7.96 1.72
CA PHE A 149 2.71 -9.19 2.32
C PHE A 149 3.97 -8.94 3.15
N MET A 150 4.94 -8.19 2.61
CA MET A 150 6.18 -7.85 3.30
C MET A 150 5.90 -7.08 4.59
N ILE A 151 4.97 -6.12 4.59
CA ILE A 151 4.57 -5.40 5.80
C ILE A 151 3.89 -6.34 6.78
N CYS A 152 2.90 -7.12 6.35
CA CYS A 152 2.23 -8.05 7.26
C CYS A 152 3.19 -9.05 7.89
N PHE A 153 4.20 -9.48 7.13
CA PHE A 153 5.23 -10.39 7.60
C PHE A 153 6.17 -9.73 8.61
N VAL A 154 6.66 -8.51 8.33
CA VAL A 154 7.57 -7.77 9.22
C VAL A 154 6.88 -7.37 10.52
N PHE A 155 5.64 -6.89 10.44
CA PHE A 155 4.85 -6.44 11.57
C PHE A 155 4.04 -7.55 12.24
N GLN A 156 4.12 -8.80 11.73
CA GLN A 156 3.35 -9.95 12.21
C GLN A 156 1.85 -9.64 12.34
N LEU A 157 1.29 -8.90 11.37
CA LEU A 157 -0.12 -8.51 11.38
C LEU A 157 -1.00 -9.71 11.08
N ASN A 158 -1.50 -10.34 12.12
CA ASN A 158 -2.48 -11.40 12.03
C ASN A 158 -3.88 -10.85 12.31
N CYS A 159 -4.76 -10.89 11.30
CA CYS A 159 -6.13 -10.43 11.39
C CYS A 159 -6.91 -11.09 12.54
N PHE A 160 -6.72 -12.40 12.75
CA PHE A 160 -7.42 -13.15 13.80
C PHE A 160 -6.92 -12.74 15.18
N ALA A 161 -5.60 -12.68 15.36
CA ALA A 161 -5.01 -12.22 16.62
C ALA A 161 -5.38 -10.75 16.94
N LEU A 162 -5.47 -9.88 15.93
CA LEU A 162 -5.93 -8.50 16.11
C LEU A 162 -7.38 -8.43 16.54
N LEU A 163 -8.25 -9.25 15.94
CA LEU A 163 -9.66 -9.30 16.30
C LEU A 163 -9.86 -9.85 17.71
N ASP A 164 -9.11 -10.89 18.07
CA ASP A 164 -9.11 -11.46 19.42
C ASP A 164 -8.63 -10.41 20.43
N LYS A 165 -7.51 -9.72 20.17
CA LYS A 165 -7.00 -8.64 21.03
C LYS A 165 -8.02 -7.51 21.23
N LEU A 166 -8.70 -7.08 20.16
CA LEU A 166 -9.75 -6.06 20.23
C LEU A 166 -11.00 -6.56 20.98
N ASN A 167 -11.32 -7.85 20.87
CA ASN A 167 -12.41 -8.48 21.60
C ASN A 167 -12.10 -8.54 23.11
N TYR A 168 -10.87 -8.91 23.49
CA TYR A 168 -10.44 -8.91 24.88
C TYR A 168 -10.45 -7.51 25.51
N ASP A 169 -10.04 -6.45 24.79
CA ASP A 169 -10.09 -5.04 25.25
C ASP A 169 -11.52 -4.57 25.63
N SER A 170 -12.57 -5.18 25.08
CA SER A 170 -13.96 -4.89 25.46
C SER A 170 -14.33 -5.41 26.87
N ALA A 171 -13.72 -6.51 27.31
CA ALA A 171 -13.89 -7.04 28.67
C ALA A 171 -13.17 -6.17 29.70
N PHE A 172 -12.04 -5.56 29.33
CA PHE A 172 -11.32 -4.57 30.16
C PHE A 172 -12.14 -3.30 30.38
N ARG A 173 -12.87 -2.82 29.35
CA ARG A 173 -13.79 -1.68 29.51
C ARG A 173 -14.96 -1.99 30.45
N HIS A 174 -15.49 -3.22 30.40
CA HIS A 174 -16.51 -3.67 31.35
C HIS A 174 -15.98 -3.75 32.79
N GLN A 175 -14.78 -4.32 33.00
CA GLN A 175 -14.17 -4.35 34.34
C GLN A 175 -13.80 -2.96 34.87
N ALA A 176 -13.30 -2.06 34.00
CA ALA A 176 -13.03 -0.67 34.38
C ALA A 176 -14.32 0.09 34.75
N ASN A 177 -15.42 -0.16 34.03
CA ASN A 177 -16.73 0.41 34.38
C ASN A 177 -17.27 -0.16 35.71
N LEU A 178 -17.07 -1.45 36.00
CA LEU A 178 -17.44 -2.07 37.28
C LEU A 178 -16.64 -1.51 38.46
N VAL A 179 -15.33 -1.29 38.28
CA VAL A 179 -14.47 -0.61 39.27
C VAL A 179 -14.92 0.84 39.47
N THR A 180 -15.36 1.50 38.41
CA THR A 180 -15.89 2.87 38.47
C THR A 180 -17.26 2.93 39.17
N GLU A 181 -18.15 1.94 38.98
CA GLU A 181 -19.41 1.81 39.73
C GLU A 181 -19.18 1.50 41.22
N GLN A 182 -18.15 0.73 41.55
CA GLN A 182 -17.71 0.51 42.94
C GLN A 182 -17.16 1.80 43.58
N LEU A 183 -16.48 2.65 42.80
CA LEU A 183 -16.03 3.97 43.23
C LEU A 183 -17.17 5.00 43.34
N GLN A 184 -18.26 4.84 42.59
CA GLN A 184 -19.44 5.73 42.67
C GLN A 184 -20.38 5.41 43.84
N SER A 185 -20.36 4.19 44.38
CA SER A 185 -21.24 3.76 45.48
C SER A 185 -20.70 4.10 46.88
N GLN A 186 -19.51 4.70 46.99
CA GLN A 186 -19.00 5.29 48.23
C GLN A 186 -18.29 6.64 47.96
N PRO A 187 -18.75 7.76 48.55
CA PRO A 187 -18.05 9.05 48.40
C PRO A 187 -16.68 8.99 49.12
N PRO A 188 -15.60 9.51 48.54
CA PRO A 188 -14.28 9.40 49.14
C PRO A 188 -14.17 10.33 50.35
N THR A 189 -14.17 9.75 51.55
CA THR A 189 -13.65 10.45 52.74
C THR A 189 -12.14 10.37 52.70
N ILE A 190 -11.48 11.52 52.52
CA ILE A 190 -10.02 11.67 52.51
C ILE A 190 -9.46 11.37 53.93
N LYS A 191 -9.41 10.10 54.33
CA LYS A 191 -8.70 9.66 55.55
C LYS A 191 -8.02 8.29 55.45
N GLU A 192 -8.18 7.52 54.38
CA GLU A 192 -7.52 6.21 54.20
C GLU A 192 -6.55 6.20 53.02
N LEU A 193 -5.56 7.08 53.04
CA LEU A 193 -4.43 7.05 52.08
C LEU A 193 -3.17 6.42 52.66
N THR A 194 -3.23 5.78 53.83
CA THR A 194 -2.01 5.27 54.50
C THR A 194 -1.97 3.78 54.79
N GLU A 195 -3.03 2.99 54.62
CA GLU A 195 -2.95 1.54 54.87
C GLU A 195 -3.81 0.72 53.91
N THR A 196 -3.39 0.64 52.65
CA THR A 196 -3.73 -0.53 51.81
C THR A 196 -2.41 -1.14 51.30
N PRO A 197 -2.15 -2.42 51.58
CA PRO A 197 -0.91 -3.04 51.17
C PRO A 197 -0.89 -3.14 49.64
N ILE A 198 0.22 -2.70 49.06
CA ILE A 198 0.54 -2.69 47.62
C ILE A 198 0.41 -4.10 46.97
N SER A 199 0.18 -5.15 47.77
CA SER A 199 -0.05 -6.54 47.36
C SER A 199 -1.34 -6.80 46.59
N GLU A 200 -2.38 -5.96 46.67
CA GLU A 200 -3.63 -6.16 45.92
C GLU A 200 -3.67 -5.47 44.54
N ILE A 201 -2.69 -4.60 44.25
CA ILE A 201 -2.58 -3.91 42.96
C ILE A 201 -1.64 -4.66 41.99
N GLN A 202 -0.85 -5.61 42.51
CA GLN A 202 0.05 -6.47 41.73
C GLN A 202 -0.69 -7.33 40.66
N PRO A 203 -1.84 -7.98 40.92
CA PRO A 203 -2.54 -8.77 39.90
C PRO A 203 -3.26 -7.92 38.84
N SER A 204 -3.63 -6.68 39.16
CA SER A 204 -4.30 -5.75 38.23
C SER A 204 -3.34 -5.02 37.29
N LEU A 205 -2.05 -4.94 37.65
CA LEU A 205 -0.99 -4.46 36.75
C LEU A 205 -0.36 -5.58 35.90
N GLN A 206 -0.42 -6.84 36.33
CA GLN A 206 -0.05 -7.99 35.49
C GLN A 206 -1.02 -8.21 34.31
N ALA A 207 -2.23 -7.64 34.37
CA ALA A 207 -3.20 -7.66 33.28
C ALA A 207 -2.87 -6.69 32.14
N LEU A 208 -1.90 -5.78 32.32
CA LEU A 208 -1.34 -4.91 31.28
C LEU A 208 -0.27 -5.64 30.44
N GLN A 209 -0.54 -6.86 29.96
CA GLN A 209 0.29 -7.63 29.01
C GLN A 209 0.42 -6.94 27.65
N PHE A 210 0.87 -5.70 27.65
CA PHE A 210 1.14 -4.91 26.48
C PHE A 210 2.58 -5.17 26.03
N GLU A 211 2.84 -6.41 25.60
CA GLU A 211 3.98 -6.70 24.76
C GLU A 211 3.65 -6.24 23.33
N ILE A 212 4.03 -5.00 23.00
CA ILE A 212 4.29 -4.62 21.59
C ILE A 212 5.71 -5.03 21.19
N THR A 213 6.23 -6.12 21.76
CA THR A 213 7.46 -6.72 21.24
C THR A 213 7.03 -7.85 20.31
N PRO A 214 7.30 -7.76 19.00
CA PRO A 214 7.03 -8.89 18.11
C PRO A 214 7.73 -10.12 18.69
N GLU A 215 7.01 -11.24 18.76
CA GLU A 215 7.61 -12.50 19.15
C GLU A 215 8.82 -12.75 18.24
N SER A 216 9.88 -13.36 18.79
CA SER A 216 11.06 -13.70 18.02
C SER A 216 10.65 -14.44 16.74
N TRP A 217 11.08 -13.92 15.58
CA TRP A 217 10.68 -14.43 14.26
C TRP A 217 10.78 -15.96 14.11
N PRO A 218 11.82 -16.64 14.64
CA PRO A 218 11.90 -18.09 14.55
C PRO A 218 10.76 -18.80 15.27
N ASN A 219 10.41 -18.35 16.48
CA ASN A 219 9.37 -18.99 17.29
C ASN A 219 7.97 -18.72 16.73
N TYR A 220 7.72 -17.52 16.21
CA TYR A 220 6.41 -17.17 15.66
C TYR A 220 6.05 -17.94 14.38
N TYR A 221 7.03 -18.13 13.48
CA TYR A 221 6.81 -18.72 12.16
C TYR A 221 7.17 -20.20 12.07
N PHE A 222 8.15 -20.65 12.85
CA PHE A 222 8.73 -22.00 12.75
C PHE A 222 8.51 -22.84 14.01
N SER A 223 7.57 -22.47 14.89
CA SER A 223 7.14 -23.41 15.94
C SER A 223 6.47 -24.63 15.31
N LEU A 224 6.78 -25.82 15.82
CA LEU A 224 6.29 -27.11 15.30
C LEU A 224 4.80 -27.38 15.63
N GLN A 225 4.10 -26.35 16.11
CA GLN A 225 2.75 -26.42 16.65
C GLN A 225 1.71 -25.91 15.63
N PHE A 226 0.48 -26.42 15.71
CA PHE A 226 -0.65 -25.99 14.86
C PHE A 226 -0.90 -24.47 14.88
N SER A 227 -0.46 -23.77 15.92
CA SER A 227 -0.53 -22.31 16.04
C SER A 227 0.24 -21.58 14.94
N SER A 228 1.38 -22.10 14.47
CA SER A 228 2.14 -21.50 13.37
C SER A 228 1.31 -21.42 12.09
N LEU A 229 0.51 -22.45 11.79
CA LEU A 229 -0.33 -22.47 10.58
C LEU A 229 -1.41 -21.39 10.65
N SER A 230 -1.98 -21.14 11.82
CA SER A 230 -2.92 -20.04 12.05
C SER A 230 -2.25 -18.67 11.87
N HIS A 231 -1.01 -18.50 12.33
CA HIS A 231 -0.24 -17.27 12.14
C HIS A 231 0.04 -16.97 10.67
N TRP A 232 0.48 -17.98 9.90
CA TRP A 232 0.69 -17.86 8.46
C TRP A 232 -0.60 -17.55 7.72
N LEU A 233 -1.70 -18.24 8.05
CA LEU A 233 -3.00 -18.00 7.43
C LEU A 233 -3.53 -16.59 7.75
N GLY A 234 -3.35 -16.14 9.00
CA GLY A 234 -3.69 -14.81 9.46
C GLY A 234 -2.92 -13.72 8.71
N ILE A 235 -1.63 -13.91 8.45
CA ILE A 235 -0.80 -12.97 7.68
C ILE A 235 -1.20 -12.94 6.21
N ILE A 236 -1.46 -14.10 5.60
CA ILE A 236 -1.95 -14.18 4.22
C ILE A 236 -3.28 -13.44 4.11
N PHE A 237 -4.21 -13.68 5.04
CA PHE A 237 -5.51 -13.03 5.03
C PHE A 237 -5.39 -11.52 5.28
N SER A 238 -4.56 -11.09 6.23
CA SER A 238 -4.25 -9.67 6.45
C SER A 238 -3.66 -9.02 5.20
N SER A 239 -2.73 -9.70 4.52
CA SER A 239 -2.13 -9.19 3.28
C SER A 239 -3.16 -9.01 2.17
N ILE A 240 -4.08 -9.97 2.01
CA ILE A 240 -5.19 -9.88 1.04
C ILE A 240 -6.09 -8.69 1.41
N LEU A 241 -6.49 -8.61 2.68
CA LEU A 241 -7.36 -7.55 3.19
C LEU A 241 -6.73 -6.16 3.03
N ILE A 242 -5.44 -6.01 3.32
CA ILE A 242 -4.72 -4.75 3.17
C ILE A 242 -4.54 -4.41 1.69
N SER A 243 -4.33 -5.42 0.83
CA SER A 243 -4.21 -5.26 -0.63
C SER A 243 -5.52 -4.81 -1.31
N LEU A 244 -6.68 -4.90 -0.65
CA LEU A 244 -7.92 -4.27 -1.12
C LEU A 244 -7.81 -2.74 -1.15
N GLY A 245 -6.85 -2.18 -0.41
CA GLY A 245 -6.51 -0.76 -0.42
C GLY A 245 -7.36 0.09 0.52
N ALA A 246 -6.89 1.31 0.74
CA ALA A 246 -7.52 2.26 1.66
C ALA A 246 -8.96 2.66 1.28
N PRO A 247 -9.33 2.83 -0.01
CA PRO A 247 -10.70 3.21 -0.38
C PRO A 247 -11.75 2.20 0.08
N PHE A 248 -11.42 0.91 0.07
CA PHE A 248 -12.31 -0.15 0.55
C PHE A 248 -12.60 0.00 2.04
N TRP A 249 -11.56 0.07 2.87
CA TRP A 249 -11.69 0.16 4.33
C TRP A 249 -12.31 1.48 4.79
N PHE A 250 -12.07 2.58 4.07
CA PHE A 250 -12.68 3.86 4.38
C PHE A 250 -14.20 3.81 4.24
N ASN A 251 -14.69 3.25 3.13
CA ASN A 251 -16.12 3.10 2.90
C ASN A 251 -16.76 2.20 3.97
N ARG A 252 -16.14 1.06 4.29
CA ARG A 252 -16.64 0.14 5.32
C ARG A 252 -16.67 0.77 6.71
N LEU A 253 -15.61 1.47 7.10
CA LEU A 253 -15.54 2.20 8.37
C LEU A 253 -16.64 3.25 8.45
N LYS A 254 -16.85 4.02 7.37
CA LYS A 254 -17.90 5.05 7.30
C LYS A 254 -19.30 4.44 7.46
N ASP A 255 -19.57 3.35 6.75
CA ASP A 255 -20.86 2.66 6.81
C ASP A 255 -21.15 2.18 8.23
N VAL A 256 -20.21 1.47 8.85
CA VAL A 256 -20.35 0.94 10.22
C VAL A 256 -20.44 2.06 11.27
N ALA A 257 -19.65 3.13 11.13
CA ALA A 257 -19.73 4.29 12.02
C ALA A 257 -21.08 5.01 11.91
N SER A 258 -21.64 5.13 10.70
CA SER A 258 -22.97 5.71 10.50
C SER A 258 -24.09 4.86 11.09
N LEU A 259 -23.94 3.53 11.07
CA LEU A 259 -24.86 2.61 11.73
C LEU A 259 -24.81 2.80 13.25
N ARG A 260 -23.62 2.97 13.83
CA ARG A 260 -23.45 3.24 15.26
C ARG A 260 -24.18 4.50 15.71
N ASP A 261 -24.02 5.59 14.95
CA ASP A 261 -24.68 6.87 15.26
C ASP A 261 -26.21 6.72 15.25
N LYS A 262 -26.75 6.02 14.25
CA LYS A 262 -28.19 5.73 14.16
C LYS A 262 -28.71 4.92 15.35
N PHE A 263 -27.99 3.89 15.79
CA PHE A 263 -28.38 3.07 16.96
C PHE A 263 -28.14 3.77 18.30
N SER A 264 -27.26 4.76 18.38
CA SER A 264 -27.07 5.55 19.61
C SER A 264 -28.16 6.62 19.82
N LYS A 265 -28.87 7.00 18.75
CA LYS A 265 -29.93 8.02 18.75
C LYS A 265 -31.35 7.43 18.80
N ALA A 266 -31.47 6.11 18.69
CA ALA A 266 -32.72 5.36 18.79
C ALA A 266 -32.85 4.77 20.21
#